data_AF-A0A292EGE7-F1
#
_entry.id   AF-A0A292EGE7-F1
#
_cell.length_a   1.000
_cell.length_b   1.000
_cell.length_c   1.000
_cell.angle_alpha   90.00
_cell.angle_beta   90.00
_cell.angle_gamma   90.00
#
_symmetry.space_group_name_H-M   'P 1'
#
loop_
_entity.id
_entity.type
_entity.pdbx_description
1 polymer ?
#
loop_
_entity_poly.entity_id
_entity_poly.type
_entity_poly.pdbx_seq_one_letter_code
_entity_poly.pdbx_strand_id
1 'polypeptide(L)'
;MSVEFTGVNLSGLEFGGTGGTLGTNYIANGETHYDYWSDAGANTIRLPFTWERLQPQANGALDADYLQLLHDAVDYAQAHGQLLILDMHNFGEYSGQSMAGGSTALKDAYADVWEKIANEFKDEPNVWFGIMNEPHDIAVGTWMDFAQAATDAIRDTGAENKILVPTVDWSGAYRFNDTDYLDEMAAYEAFTDPANNFAFEIHQYLDQYSGGVSGDAVDGRGATVMQGVTDWARENGFELFVGEFGVAADGANADEYTDFLNFMDANSDVFLGWTAWGAGEWWPTSYHYYLGAQDGSGTDILDDFFNPSPVDFDNEANSSNFIRGTSSSDILTGTSVADTILGNAGNDVLEGLAGDDVLNGQAGDDVLFGGAGSDTFVYQTGGGIDYVKDFNLADDVVSINVAGYETFAEIQPLLQQWGPNVAIYFDANNYLVIENSSLTDLSSRHFTFDTSRSLFTGTSTAEYIGGTNGRDTILGGVGNDVLEGFAGNDILNGQAGDDVLFGGDGNDIFVFQSGGGVDYAKDFDLAHDQIKIDVVGYDEFADIQPLLQQWGSNTAIYLDANNYLVLENVSTAGLNSSHFLLA
;
A
#
# COMPACT_ATOMS: atom_id res chain seq x y z
N MET A 1 -11.62 7.68 6.20
CA MET A 1 -12.30 6.42 5.84
C MET A 1 -13.75 6.43 6.33
N SER A 2 -14.63 5.90 5.49
CA SER A 2 -16.05 5.62 5.69
C SER A 2 -16.32 4.24 6.31
N VAL A 3 -15.41 3.26 6.19
CA VAL A 3 -15.48 1.99 6.94
C VAL A 3 -15.24 2.23 8.45
N GLU A 4 -15.99 1.52 9.30
CA GLU A 4 -16.06 1.82 10.74
C GLU A 4 -14.98 1.09 11.57
N PHE A 5 -14.65 -0.15 11.21
CA PHE A 5 -13.82 -1.03 12.03
C PHE A 5 -12.49 -1.35 11.34
N THR A 6 -11.40 -0.72 11.76
CA THR A 6 -10.08 -0.88 11.11
C THR A 6 -9.07 -1.33 12.13
N GLY A 7 -8.31 -2.38 11.82
CA GLY A 7 -7.40 -2.93 12.80
C GLY A 7 -6.38 -3.95 12.33
N VAL A 8 -5.87 -4.72 13.29
CA VAL A 8 -4.86 -5.75 13.08
C VAL A 8 -5.23 -7.07 13.76
N ASN A 9 -4.65 -8.16 13.26
CA ASN A 9 -4.62 -9.45 13.94
C ASN A 9 -3.46 -9.48 14.95
N LEU A 10 -3.76 -9.58 16.25
CA LEU A 10 -2.76 -9.77 17.32
C LEU A 10 -2.52 -11.26 17.56
N SER A 11 -1.72 -11.85 16.68
CA SER A 11 -1.36 -13.26 16.70
C SER A 11 -0.45 -13.62 17.90
N GLY A 12 -0.56 -14.86 18.37
CA GLY A 12 0.30 -15.43 19.39
C GLY A 12 -0.35 -16.57 20.18
N LEU A 13 -1.64 -16.47 20.51
CA LEU A 13 -2.36 -17.46 21.34
C LEU A 13 -2.69 -18.75 20.59
N GLU A 14 -2.71 -18.71 19.27
CA GLU A 14 -2.90 -19.81 18.32
C GLU A 14 -1.58 -20.51 17.95
N PHE A 15 -0.43 -19.86 18.14
CA PHE A 15 0.87 -20.40 17.72
C PHE A 15 1.16 -21.80 18.27
N GLY A 16 1.90 -22.60 17.50
CA GLY A 16 2.27 -23.97 17.86
C GLY A 16 1.14 -24.99 17.66
N GLY A 17 1.33 -26.21 18.14
CA GLY A 17 0.31 -27.27 18.02
C GLY A 17 -0.88 -27.08 18.97
N THR A 18 -1.92 -27.93 18.84
CA THR A 18 -3.17 -27.87 19.64
C THR A 18 -3.02 -28.02 21.16
N GLY A 19 -1.81 -28.34 21.65
CA GLY A 19 -1.44 -28.23 23.06
C GLY A 19 -0.13 -27.43 23.21
N GLY A 20 0.21 -27.00 24.41
CA GLY A 20 1.45 -26.25 24.61
C GLY A 20 1.57 -25.59 25.97
N THR A 21 2.71 -24.96 26.22
CA THR A 21 2.97 -24.14 27.40
C THR A 21 3.11 -22.67 26.98
N LEU A 22 2.42 -21.77 27.67
CA LEU A 22 2.56 -20.32 27.50
C LEU A 22 4.03 -19.90 27.66
N GLY A 23 4.51 -19.05 26.76
CA GLY A 23 5.91 -18.60 26.70
C GLY A 23 6.88 -19.65 26.15
N THR A 24 6.38 -20.79 25.64
CA THR A 24 7.20 -21.75 24.88
C THR A 24 6.59 -22.12 23.53
N ASN A 25 5.29 -22.41 23.50
CA ASN A 25 4.60 -22.83 22.27
C ASN A 25 3.70 -21.74 21.69
N TYR A 26 3.17 -20.88 22.57
CA TYR A 26 2.30 -19.76 22.26
C TYR A 26 2.58 -18.62 23.25
N ILE A 27 2.11 -17.41 22.93
CA ILE A 27 2.29 -16.21 23.74
C ILE A 27 0.97 -15.44 23.85
N ALA A 28 0.80 -14.73 24.96
CA ALA A 28 -0.25 -13.73 25.10
C ALA A 28 0.40 -12.34 24.97
N ASN A 29 -0.09 -11.52 24.05
CA ASN A 29 0.37 -10.15 23.89
C ASN A 29 -0.07 -9.30 25.10
N GLY A 30 0.85 -8.51 25.66
CA GLY A 30 0.56 -7.63 26.79
C GLY A 30 -0.22 -6.36 26.40
N GLU A 31 -0.74 -5.64 27.40
CA GLU A 31 -1.46 -4.36 27.26
C GLU A 31 -0.77 -3.36 26.31
N THR A 32 0.56 -3.32 26.36
CA THR A 32 1.34 -2.37 25.57
C THR A 32 1.28 -2.58 24.05
N HIS A 33 0.85 -3.76 23.57
CA HIS A 33 0.55 -3.95 22.15
C HIS A 33 -0.79 -3.32 21.77
N TYR A 34 -1.77 -3.34 22.67
CA TYR A 34 -3.06 -2.68 22.46
C TYR A 34 -2.90 -1.16 22.50
N ASP A 35 -2.08 -0.64 23.43
CA ASP A 35 -1.63 0.76 23.45
C ASP A 35 -1.08 1.18 22.07
N TYR A 36 -0.09 0.43 21.57
CA TYR A 36 0.59 0.74 20.31
C TYR A 36 -0.40 0.86 19.14
N TRP A 37 -1.24 -0.17 18.94
CA TRP A 37 -2.17 -0.17 17.82
C TRP A 37 -3.28 0.86 18.00
N SER A 38 -3.73 1.11 19.23
CA SER A 38 -4.68 2.19 19.50
C SER A 38 -4.09 3.56 19.20
N ASP A 39 -2.82 3.79 19.55
CA ASP A 39 -2.11 5.04 19.27
C ASP A 39 -1.88 5.24 17.77
N ALA A 40 -1.64 4.15 17.02
CA ALA A 40 -1.60 4.15 15.56
C ALA A 40 -2.98 4.46 14.92
N GLY A 41 -4.08 4.29 15.66
CA GLY A 41 -5.44 4.58 15.21
C GLY A 41 -6.29 3.34 14.91
N ALA A 42 -5.76 2.13 15.12
CA ALA A 42 -6.55 0.91 15.04
C ALA A 42 -7.60 0.90 16.15
N ASN A 43 -8.87 0.79 15.75
CA ASN A 43 -10.00 0.69 16.69
C ASN A 43 -10.52 -0.74 16.85
N THR A 44 -9.90 -1.70 16.16
CA THR A 44 -10.32 -3.11 16.16
C THR A 44 -9.10 -4.01 16.31
N ILE A 45 -9.21 -5.06 17.12
CA ILE A 45 -8.20 -6.10 17.27
C ILE A 45 -8.87 -7.44 17.03
N ARG A 46 -8.34 -8.24 16.10
CA ARG A 46 -8.70 -9.65 15.94
C ARG A 46 -7.70 -10.51 16.70
N LEU A 47 -8.19 -11.36 17.60
CA LEU A 47 -7.39 -12.17 18.50
C LEU A 47 -7.57 -13.66 18.17
N PRO A 48 -6.66 -14.25 17.37
CA PRO A 48 -6.62 -15.68 17.14
C PRO A 48 -6.40 -16.46 18.43
N PHE A 49 -7.24 -17.45 18.72
CA PHE A 49 -7.05 -18.43 19.79
C PHE A 49 -7.45 -19.82 19.33
N THR A 50 -7.03 -20.88 20.03
CA THR A 50 -7.37 -22.26 19.64
C THR A 50 -8.43 -22.88 20.54
N TRP A 51 -9.40 -23.55 19.92
CA TRP A 51 -10.45 -24.31 20.59
C TRP A 51 -9.85 -25.38 21.52
N GLU A 52 -8.81 -26.11 21.10
CA GLU A 52 -8.21 -27.17 21.93
C GLU A 52 -7.57 -26.65 23.21
N ARG A 53 -7.05 -25.42 23.22
CA ARG A 53 -6.50 -24.83 24.45
C ARG A 53 -7.60 -24.29 25.33
N LEU A 54 -8.57 -23.59 24.74
CA LEU A 54 -9.68 -23.03 25.50
C LEU A 54 -10.61 -24.11 26.06
N GLN A 55 -10.84 -25.20 25.32
CA GLN A 55 -11.65 -26.33 25.75
C GLN A 55 -10.94 -27.64 25.41
N PRO A 56 -10.07 -28.17 26.30
CA PRO A 56 -9.25 -29.35 26.01
C PRO A 56 -9.99 -30.67 25.82
N GLN A 57 -11.28 -30.72 26.17
CA GLN A 57 -12.14 -31.88 25.99
C GLN A 57 -13.49 -31.42 25.44
N ALA A 58 -13.94 -32.02 24.34
CA ALA A 58 -15.24 -31.72 23.75
C ALA A 58 -16.36 -31.80 24.80
N ASN A 59 -17.21 -30.77 24.87
CA ASN A 59 -18.27 -30.61 25.87
C ASN A 59 -17.78 -30.47 27.32
N GLY A 60 -16.47 -30.34 27.53
CA GLY A 60 -15.83 -30.18 28.83
C GLY A 60 -15.88 -28.75 29.35
N ALA A 61 -15.29 -28.52 30.52
CA ALA A 61 -15.10 -27.16 31.03
C ALA A 61 -14.10 -26.39 30.15
N LEU A 62 -14.25 -25.07 30.11
CA LEU A 62 -13.20 -24.20 29.58
C LEU A 62 -11.97 -24.29 30.50
N ASP A 63 -10.78 -24.22 29.92
CA ASP A 63 -9.54 -24.10 30.68
C ASP A 63 -9.48 -22.71 31.31
N ALA A 64 -9.43 -22.66 32.64
CA ALA A 64 -9.56 -21.41 33.39
C ALA A 64 -8.36 -20.48 33.17
N ASP A 65 -7.16 -21.03 33.01
CA ASP A 65 -5.95 -20.23 32.82
C ASP A 65 -5.93 -19.65 31.39
N TYR A 66 -6.30 -20.44 30.38
CA TYR A 66 -6.40 -19.95 29.00
C TYR A 66 -7.56 -18.97 28.82
N LEU A 67 -8.72 -19.23 29.43
CA LEU A 67 -9.86 -18.31 29.44
C LEU A 67 -9.50 -16.97 30.08
N GLN A 68 -8.67 -16.96 31.13
CA GLN A 68 -8.20 -15.71 31.73
C GLN A 68 -7.38 -14.87 30.72
N LEU A 69 -6.63 -15.49 29.81
CA LEU A 69 -5.90 -14.75 28.77
C LEU A 69 -6.85 -14.04 27.78
N LEU A 70 -8.02 -14.63 27.50
CA LEU A 70 -9.04 -13.99 26.68
C LEU A 70 -9.68 -12.81 27.43
N HIS A 71 -10.00 -12.99 28.71
CA HIS A 71 -10.50 -11.90 29.57
C HIS A 71 -9.49 -10.74 29.66
N ASP A 72 -8.21 -11.04 29.87
CA ASP A 72 -7.16 -10.02 29.93
C ASP A 72 -7.07 -9.24 28.59
N ALA A 73 -7.16 -9.93 27.46
CA ALA A 73 -7.17 -9.30 26.13
C ALA A 73 -8.40 -8.40 25.89
N VAL A 74 -9.59 -8.83 26.35
CA VAL A 74 -10.81 -8.00 26.31
C VAL A 74 -10.63 -6.76 27.17
N ASP A 75 -10.14 -6.91 28.40
CA ASP A 75 -9.89 -5.80 29.32
C ASP A 75 -8.91 -4.79 28.71
N TYR A 76 -7.83 -5.25 28.07
CA TYR A 76 -6.87 -4.37 27.40
C TYR A 76 -7.53 -3.62 26.23
N ALA A 77 -8.13 -4.32 25.26
CA ALA A 77 -8.75 -3.68 24.10
C ALA A 77 -9.81 -2.63 24.52
N GLN A 78 -10.66 -2.97 25.49
CA GLN A 78 -11.69 -2.05 25.97
C GLN A 78 -11.13 -0.84 26.71
N ALA A 79 -10.02 -0.99 27.44
CA ALA A 79 -9.35 0.14 28.09
C ALA A 79 -8.89 1.20 27.08
N HIS A 80 -8.64 0.80 25.83
CA HIS A 80 -8.24 1.66 24.72
C HIS A 80 -9.39 2.01 23.77
N GLY A 81 -10.63 1.63 24.10
CA GLY A 81 -11.80 1.91 23.26
C GLY A 81 -11.83 1.10 21.96
N GLN A 82 -11.04 0.02 21.88
CA GLN A 82 -11.00 -0.88 20.74
C GLN A 82 -12.10 -1.94 20.85
N LEU A 83 -12.59 -2.38 19.69
CA LEU A 83 -13.35 -3.62 19.51
C LEU A 83 -12.40 -4.82 19.56
N LEU A 84 -12.76 -5.89 20.28
CA LEU A 84 -12.05 -7.18 20.22
C LEU A 84 -12.89 -8.23 19.47
N ILE A 85 -12.33 -8.81 18.41
CA ILE A 85 -12.88 -10.00 17.74
C ILE A 85 -12.19 -11.22 18.33
N LEU A 86 -12.95 -12.10 18.97
CA LEU A 86 -12.47 -13.41 19.41
C LEU A 86 -12.51 -14.38 18.23
N ASP A 87 -11.36 -14.67 17.64
CA ASP A 87 -11.22 -15.57 16.48
C ASP A 87 -10.85 -16.99 16.90
N MET A 88 -11.76 -17.95 16.71
CA MET A 88 -11.44 -19.37 16.89
C MET A 88 -10.64 -19.90 15.70
N HIS A 89 -9.32 -19.91 15.85
CA HIS A 89 -8.35 -20.16 14.79
C HIS A 89 -8.12 -21.65 14.49
N ASN A 90 -9.16 -22.32 13.96
CA ASN A 90 -9.28 -23.78 13.96
C ASN A 90 -9.54 -24.45 12.61
N PHE A 91 -9.73 -23.72 11.51
CA PHE A 91 -9.76 -24.27 10.15
C PHE A 91 -10.86 -25.32 9.88
N GLY A 92 -11.95 -25.28 10.66
CA GLY A 92 -13.00 -26.29 10.61
C GLY A 92 -12.57 -27.65 11.19
N GLU A 93 -11.63 -27.65 12.13
CA GLU A 93 -11.14 -28.84 12.80
C GLU A 93 -11.10 -28.69 14.33
N TYR A 94 -11.19 -29.83 15.03
CA TYR A 94 -10.94 -29.92 16.46
C TYR A 94 -10.27 -31.24 16.83
N SER A 95 -9.11 -31.16 17.48
CA SER A 95 -8.32 -32.32 17.90
C SER A 95 -8.05 -33.30 16.73
N GLY A 96 -7.81 -32.75 15.53
CA GLY A 96 -7.58 -33.50 14.29
C GLY A 96 -8.83 -34.15 13.70
N GLN A 97 -10.02 -33.78 14.15
CA GLN A 97 -11.30 -34.16 13.52
C GLN A 97 -11.80 -33.02 12.64
N SER A 98 -11.87 -33.27 11.33
CA SER A 98 -12.44 -32.33 10.36
C SER A 98 -13.97 -32.30 10.41
N MET A 99 -14.55 -31.11 10.32
CA MET A 99 -15.99 -30.87 10.19
C MET A 99 -16.56 -31.31 8.82
N ALA A 100 -15.71 -31.55 7.81
CA ALA A 100 -16.12 -31.90 6.45
C ALA A 100 -17.01 -33.16 6.39
N GLY A 101 -16.86 -34.06 7.36
CA GLY A 101 -17.68 -35.26 7.50
C GLY A 101 -19.09 -35.04 8.04
N GLY A 102 -19.47 -33.82 8.45
CA GLY A 102 -20.80 -33.53 8.98
C GLY A 102 -21.12 -34.21 10.32
N SER A 103 -20.09 -34.42 11.17
CA SER A 103 -20.24 -35.14 12.44
C SER A 103 -21.17 -34.40 13.41
N THR A 104 -22.30 -35.02 13.76
CA THR A 104 -23.24 -34.46 14.76
C THR A 104 -22.56 -34.25 16.11
N ALA A 105 -21.73 -35.19 16.57
CA ALA A 105 -21.05 -35.07 17.85
C ALA A 105 -20.04 -33.90 17.88
N LEU A 106 -19.39 -33.63 16.75
CA LEU A 106 -18.48 -32.50 16.64
C LEU A 106 -19.27 -31.18 16.55
N LYS A 107 -20.41 -31.18 15.87
CA LYS A 107 -21.31 -30.03 15.81
C LYS A 107 -21.88 -29.66 17.18
N ASP A 108 -22.31 -30.66 17.96
CA ASP A 108 -22.79 -30.46 19.32
C ASP A 108 -21.66 -29.89 20.21
N ALA A 109 -20.42 -30.38 20.07
CA ALA A 109 -19.27 -29.85 20.79
C ALA A 109 -18.92 -28.41 20.40
N TYR A 110 -19.06 -28.08 19.11
CA TYR A 110 -18.81 -26.74 18.58
C TYR A 110 -19.85 -25.73 19.08
N ALA A 111 -21.13 -26.12 19.09
CA ALA A 111 -22.20 -25.34 19.71
C ALA A 111 -21.96 -25.13 21.22
N ASP A 112 -21.54 -26.18 21.94
CA ASP A 112 -21.26 -26.12 23.38
C ASP A 112 -20.12 -25.16 23.75
N VAL A 113 -19.02 -25.12 22.98
CA VAL A 113 -17.94 -24.18 23.26
C VAL A 113 -18.38 -22.73 23.03
N TRP A 114 -19.15 -22.47 21.97
CA TRP A 114 -19.66 -21.13 21.67
C TRP A 114 -20.73 -20.67 22.66
N GLU A 115 -21.58 -21.57 23.18
CA GLU A 115 -22.47 -21.28 24.31
C GLU A 115 -21.68 -20.82 25.55
N LYS A 116 -20.54 -21.46 25.83
CA LYS A 116 -19.69 -21.12 26.97
C LYS A 116 -18.97 -19.79 26.77
N ILE A 117 -18.36 -19.56 25.61
CA ILE A 117 -17.73 -18.28 25.27
C ILE A 117 -18.76 -17.15 25.35
N ALA A 118 -19.95 -17.33 24.78
CA ALA A 118 -21.00 -16.32 24.83
C ALA A 118 -21.43 -16.00 26.28
N ASN A 119 -21.52 -16.98 27.17
CA ASN A 119 -21.84 -16.71 28.57
C ASN A 119 -20.76 -15.91 29.31
N GLU A 120 -19.50 -15.98 28.89
CA GLU A 120 -18.40 -15.19 29.45
C GLU A 120 -18.43 -13.73 28.97
N PHE A 121 -18.84 -13.48 27.71
CA PHE A 121 -18.67 -12.17 27.05
C PHE A 121 -19.97 -11.49 26.57
N LYS A 122 -21.15 -12.06 26.86
CA LYS A 122 -22.43 -11.51 26.37
C LYS A 122 -22.77 -10.09 26.84
N ASP A 123 -22.21 -9.70 27.98
CA ASP A 123 -22.42 -8.37 28.57
C ASP A 123 -21.33 -7.37 28.10
N GLU A 124 -20.40 -7.80 27.24
CA GLU A 124 -19.31 -7.00 26.70
C GLU A 124 -19.63 -6.49 25.28
N PRO A 125 -20.11 -5.24 25.11
CA PRO A 125 -20.61 -4.75 23.82
C PRO A 125 -19.53 -4.56 22.76
N ASN A 126 -18.26 -4.41 23.18
CA ASN A 126 -17.09 -4.30 22.31
C ASN A 126 -16.39 -5.65 22.11
N VAL A 127 -17.14 -6.76 22.19
CA VAL A 127 -16.64 -8.10 21.83
C VAL A 127 -17.49 -8.65 20.68
N TRP A 128 -16.83 -9.05 19.60
CA TRP A 128 -17.43 -9.80 18.49
C TRP A 128 -16.94 -11.24 18.49
N PHE A 129 -17.75 -12.15 17.95
CA PHE A 129 -17.46 -13.57 17.88
C PHE A 129 -17.09 -13.99 16.46
N GLY A 130 -15.79 -14.17 16.18
CA GLY A 130 -15.27 -14.80 14.97
C GLY A 130 -15.35 -16.31 15.09
N ILE A 131 -16.41 -16.90 14.52
CA ILE A 131 -16.81 -18.23 14.96
C ILE A 131 -15.83 -19.35 14.57
N MET A 132 -15.07 -19.12 13.50
CA MET A 132 -14.05 -20.03 13.00
C MET A 132 -13.13 -19.30 12.03
N ASN A 133 -11.83 -19.54 12.11
CA ASN A 133 -10.91 -19.13 11.06
C ASN A 133 -10.94 -20.11 9.89
N GLU A 134 -11.05 -19.59 8.67
CA GLU A 134 -10.78 -20.30 7.41
C GLU A 134 -11.25 -21.77 7.31
N PRO A 135 -12.55 -22.07 7.43
CA PRO A 135 -13.06 -23.40 7.11
C PRO A 135 -12.64 -23.82 5.69
N HIS A 136 -11.98 -24.96 5.54
CA HIS A 136 -11.50 -25.45 4.25
C HIS A 136 -11.85 -26.92 4.03
N ASP A 137 -11.90 -27.34 2.76
CA ASP A 137 -12.26 -28.72 2.36
C ASP A 137 -13.63 -29.20 2.90
N ILE A 138 -14.53 -28.25 3.20
CA ILE A 138 -15.88 -28.48 3.72
C ILE A 138 -16.88 -27.95 2.70
N ALA A 139 -17.86 -28.76 2.33
CA ALA A 139 -18.96 -28.29 1.46
C ALA A 139 -19.75 -27.17 2.15
N VAL A 140 -20.14 -26.12 1.41
CA VAL A 140 -20.81 -24.92 1.96
C VAL A 140 -21.99 -25.30 2.87
N GLY A 141 -22.90 -26.16 2.41
CA GLY A 141 -24.06 -26.57 3.20
C GLY A 141 -23.69 -27.27 4.52
N THR A 142 -22.60 -28.07 4.51
CA THR A 142 -22.09 -28.69 5.75
C THR A 142 -21.53 -27.64 6.69
N TRP A 143 -20.74 -26.68 6.19
CA TRP A 143 -20.22 -25.59 7.01
C TRP A 143 -21.34 -24.74 7.62
N MET A 144 -22.31 -24.32 6.81
CA MET A 144 -23.43 -23.51 7.28
C MET A 144 -24.29 -24.21 8.32
N ASP A 145 -24.38 -25.55 8.30
CA ASP A 145 -25.00 -26.32 9.38
C ASP A 145 -24.26 -26.17 10.72
N PHE A 146 -22.92 -26.09 10.72
CA PHE A 146 -22.11 -25.83 11.92
C PHE A 146 -22.22 -24.36 12.35
N ALA A 147 -22.11 -23.42 11.41
CA ALA A 147 -22.24 -21.99 11.68
C ALA A 147 -23.60 -21.65 12.30
N GLN A 148 -24.69 -22.22 11.79
CA GLN A 148 -26.03 -22.04 12.35
C GLN A 148 -26.11 -22.61 13.78
N ALA A 149 -25.52 -23.78 14.03
CA ALA A 149 -25.52 -24.39 15.36
C ALA A 149 -24.77 -23.55 16.40
N ALA A 150 -23.61 -22.97 16.04
CA ALA A 150 -22.89 -22.05 16.92
C ALA A 150 -23.70 -20.76 17.15
N THR A 151 -24.28 -20.19 16.09
CA THR A 151 -25.10 -18.97 16.17
C THR A 151 -26.31 -19.16 17.08
N ASP A 152 -27.06 -20.24 16.90
CA ASP A 152 -28.21 -20.57 17.75
C ASP A 152 -27.78 -20.74 19.21
N ALA A 153 -26.67 -21.44 19.46
CA ALA A 153 -26.13 -21.64 20.81
C ALA A 153 -25.69 -20.32 21.48
N ILE A 154 -25.06 -19.42 20.73
CA ILE A 154 -24.71 -18.06 21.19
C ILE A 154 -25.98 -17.30 21.57
N ARG A 155 -26.98 -17.26 20.68
CA ARG A 155 -28.22 -16.51 20.91
C ARG A 155 -29.07 -17.08 22.04
N ASP A 156 -29.04 -18.39 22.26
CA ASP A 156 -29.73 -19.05 23.39
C ASP A 156 -29.22 -18.58 24.76
N THR A 157 -27.99 -18.05 24.85
CA THR A 157 -27.44 -17.44 26.07
C THR A 157 -28.00 -16.05 26.39
N GLY A 158 -28.66 -15.42 25.41
CA GLY A 158 -29.07 -14.03 25.42
C GLY A 158 -28.03 -13.04 24.90
N ALA A 159 -26.90 -13.52 24.34
CA ALA A 159 -25.87 -12.66 23.76
C ALA A 159 -26.36 -11.91 22.51
N GLU A 160 -26.11 -10.61 22.46
CA GLU A 160 -26.43 -9.73 21.31
C GLU A 160 -25.19 -9.29 20.53
N ASN A 161 -23.99 -9.75 20.91
CA ASN A 161 -22.71 -9.49 20.23
C ASN A 161 -22.79 -9.77 18.72
N LYS A 162 -22.03 -9.03 17.90
CA LYS A 162 -21.95 -9.34 16.47
C LYS A 162 -21.21 -10.66 16.26
N ILE A 163 -21.72 -11.48 15.35
CA ILE A 163 -21.13 -12.76 14.96
C ILE A 163 -20.51 -12.60 13.57
N LEU A 164 -19.21 -12.87 13.45
CA LEU A 164 -18.54 -12.98 12.16
C LEU A 164 -18.58 -14.43 11.72
N VAL A 165 -19.19 -14.67 10.55
CA VAL A 165 -19.44 -15.98 9.98
C VAL A 165 -18.55 -16.15 8.74
N PRO A 166 -17.47 -16.95 8.78
CA PRO A 166 -16.60 -17.13 7.63
C PRO A 166 -17.31 -17.89 6.50
N THR A 167 -16.77 -17.78 5.31
CA THR A 167 -17.12 -18.65 4.18
C THR A 167 -16.16 -19.84 4.13
N VAL A 168 -16.45 -20.84 3.28
CA VAL A 168 -15.52 -21.96 3.03
C VAL A 168 -14.40 -21.56 2.06
N ASP A 169 -13.53 -22.51 1.72
CA ASP A 169 -12.37 -22.32 0.85
C ASP A 169 -11.46 -21.21 1.39
N TRP A 170 -11.09 -21.37 2.67
CA TRP A 170 -10.21 -20.45 3.39
C TRP A 170 -10.80 -19.05 3.55
N SER A 171 -12.13 -18.96 3.64
CA SER A 171 -12.87 -17.70 3.65
C SER A 171 -12.58 -16.77 2.46
N GLY A 172 -12.03 -17.31 1.36
CA GLY A 172 -11.46 -16.50 0.29
C GLY A 172 -12.51 -15.75 -0.54
N ALA A 173 -12.36 -14.42 -0.65
CA ALA A 173 -13.27 -13.59 -1.45
C ALA A 173 -13.33 -14.00 -2.94
N TYR A 174 -12.22 -14.53 -3.47
CA TYR A 174 -12.13 -15.04 -4.85
C TYR A 174 -13.19 -16.07 -5.20
N ARG A 175 -13.75 -16.76 -4.20
CA ARG A 175 -14.76 -17.79 -4.38
C ARG A 175 -16.02 -17.30 -5.09
N PHE A 176 -16.38 -16.04 -4.86
CA PHE A 176 -17.63 -15.44 -5.33
C PHE A 176 -17.58 -15.00 -6.80
N ASN A 177 -16.40 -15.05 -7.43
CA ASN A 177 -16.25 -14.79 -8.86
C ASN A 177 -16.34 -16.06 -9.73
N ASP A 178 -16.39 -17.24 -9.10
CA ASP A 178 -16.44 -18.51 -9.81
C ASP A 178 -17.89 -18.88 -10.18
N THR A 179 -18.20 -18.79 -11.47
CA THR A 179 -19.54 -19.07 -12.00
C THR A 179 -19.99 -20.51 -11.82
N ASP A 180 -19.06 -21.45 -11.64
CA ASP A 180 -19.40 -22.87 -11.41
C ASP A 180 -19.92 -23.13 -9.97
N TYR A 181 -19.86 -22.12 -9.09
CA TYR A 181 -20.21 -22.22 -7.68
C TYR A 181 -21.44 -21.42 -7.24
N LEU A 182 -22.14 -20.79 -8.19
CA LEU A 182 -23.37 -20.04 -7.91
C LEU A 182 -24.47 -20.91 -7.27
N ASP A 183 -24.49 -22.22 -7.56
CA ASP A 183 -25.48 -23.15 -7.01
C ASP A 183 -25.29 -23.41 -5.49
N GLU A 184 -24.14 -23.06 -4.91
CA GLU A 184 -23.85 -23.24 -3.48
C GLU A 184 -24.16 -21.98 -2.64
N MET A 185 -24.34 -20.82 -3.27
CA MET A 185 -24.65 -19.55 -2.60
C MET A 185 -25.96 -19.57 -1.83
N ALA A 186 -26.93 -20.39 -2.27
CA ALA A 186 -28.21 -20.55 -1.61
C ALA A 186 -28.09 -21.03 -0.15
N ALA A 187 -27.00 -21.72 0.20
CA ALA A 187 -26.74 -22.14 1.58
C ALA A 187 -26.29 -20.97 2.47
N TYR A 188 -25.50 -20.03 1.94
CA TYR A 188 -25.18 -18.78 2.64
C TYR A 188 -26.43 -17.90 2.79
N GLU A 189 -27.21 -17.75 1.73
CA GLU A 189 -28.44 -16.95 1.71
C GLU A 189 -29.53 -17.48 2.67
N ALA A 190 -29.47 -18.77 3.02
CA ALA A 190 -30.39 -19.39 3.95
C ALA A 190 -30.00 -19.24 5.43
N PHE A 191 -28.79 -18.74 5.72
CA PHE A 191 -28.32 -18.52 7.08
C PHE A 191 -29.13 -17.42 7.77
N THR A 192 -29.42 -17.62 9.05
CA THR A 192 -30.19 -16.64 9.82
C THR A 192 -29.63 -16.45 11.22
N ASP A 193 -29.55 -15.20 11.65
CA ASP A 193 -29.30 -14.84 13.04
C ASP A 193 -30.61 -14.29 13.66
N PRO A 194 -31.14 -14.90 14.74
CA PRO A 194 -32.29 -14.37 15.47
C PRO A 194 -32.14 -12.92 15.95
N ALA A 195 -30.92 -12.46 16.23
CA ALA A 195 -30.64 -11.07 16.63
C ALA A 195 -30.43 -10.14 15.44
N ASN A 196 -30.30 -10.69 14.22
CA ASN A 196 -29.94 -9.96 13.01
C ASN A 196 -28.70 -9.08 13.20
N ASN A 197 -27.67 -9.63 13.86
CA ASN A 197 -26.41 -8.96 14.14
C ASN A 197 -25.24 -9.88 13.79
N PHE A 198 -25.04 -10.11 12.50
CA PHE A 198 -23.94 -10.89 11.97
C PHE A 198 -23.39 -10.23 10.70
N ALA A 199 -22.15 -10.55 10.35
CA ALA A 199 -21.55 -10.24 9.06
C ALA A 199 -20.83 -11.49 8.52
N PHE A 200 -20.71 -11.59 7.20
CA PHE A 200 -19.85 -12.61 6.61
C PHE A 200 -18.39 -12.17 6.67
N GLU A 201 -17.54 -13.03 7.20
CA GLU A 201 -16.10 -12.82 7.27
C GLU A 201 -15.44 -13.39 6.01
N ILE A 202 -14.57 -12.60 5.39
CA ILE A 202 -13.81 -13.01 4.21
C ILE A 202 -12.35 -12.63 4.34
N HIS A 203 -11.49 -13.40 3.69
CA HIS A 203 -10.05 -13.20 3.68
C HIS A 203 -9.61 -12.94 2.24
N GLN A 204 -8.58 -12.10 2.09
CA GLN A 204 -8.03 -11.78 0.78
C GLN A 204 -6.56 -11.40 0.86
N TYR A 205 -5.68 -12.31 0.40
CA TYR A 205 -4.28 -12.00 0.15
C TYR A 205 -4.08 -11.53 -1.29
N LEU A 206 -3.10 -10.65 -1.53
CA LEU A 206 -2.95 -9.99 -2.84
C LEU A 206 -1.92 -10.67 -3.76
N ASP A 207 -1.32 -11.76 -3.29
CA ASP A 207 -0.39 -12.57 -4.07
C ASP A 207 -1.05 -13.33 -5.23
N GLN A 208 -0.24 -13.90 -6.13
CA GLN A 208 -0.70 -14.55 -7.37
C GLN A 208 -1.78 -15.62 -7.17
N TYR A 209 -1.89 -16.21 -5.97
CA TYR A 209 -2.86 -17.26 -5.68
C TYR A 209 -3.86 -16.89 -4.58
N SER A 210 -3.83 -15.65 -4.08
CA SER A 210 -4.66 -15.21 -2.95
C SER A 210 -4.47 -16.07 -1.69
N GLY A 211 -3.30 -16.66 -1.53
CA GLY A 211 -2.98 -17.64 -0.48
C GLY A 211 -1.97 -17.14 0.55
N GLY A 212 -1.45 -15.92 0.38
CA GLY A 212 -0.54 -15.29 1.35
C GLY A 212 0.85 -15.93 1.42
N VAL A 213 1.26 -16.65 0.37
CA VAL A 213 2.54 -17.38 0.34
C VAL A 213 3.70 -16.52 -0.17
N SER A 214 3.42 -15.41 -0.85
CA SER A 214 4.40 -14.40 -1.27
C SER A 214 4.03 -13.02 -0.74
N GLY A 215 5.04 -12.18 -0.50
CA GLY A 215 4.84 -10.75 -0.26
C GLY A 215 4.41 -9.99 -1.52
N ASP A 216 4.78 -10.48 -2.71
CA ASP A 216 4.50 -9.81 -3.97
C ASP A 216 3.00 -9.73 -4.25
N ALA A 217 2.46 -8.51 -4.31
CA ALA A 217 1.09 -8.29 -4.72
C ALA A 217 0.99 -8.26 -6.26
N VAL A 218 -0.21 -8.56 -6.77
CA VAL A 218 -0.51 -8.45 -8.21
C VAL A 218 -1.37 -7.22 -8.43
N ASP A 219 -0.88 -6.30 -9.26
CA ASP A 219 -1.55 -5.05 -9.64
C ASP A 219 -3.03 -5.26 -10.05
N GLY A 220 -3.91 -4.47 -9.44
CA GLY A 220 -5.36 -4.42 -9.63
C GLY A 220 -6.13 -5.64 -9.15
N ARG A 221 -5.47 -6.58 -8.45
CA ARG A 221 -6.08 -7.86 -8.06
C ARG A 221 -7.05 -7.69 -6.91
N GLY A 222 -6.71 -6.92 -5.89
CA GLY A 222 -7.52 -6.77 -4.68
C GLY A 222 -8.96 -6.37 -4.99
N ALA A 223 -9.14 -5.22 -5.64
CA ALA A 223 -10.46 -4.73 -6.05
C ALA A 223 -11.19 -5.69 -7.00
N THR A 224 -10.47 -6.28 -7.97
CA THR A 224 -11.06 -7.21 -8.94
C THR A 224 -11.61 -8.47 -8.26
N VAL A 225 -10.87 -9.03 -7.31
CA VAL A 225 -11.25 -10.26 -6.62
C VAL A 225 -12.39 -10.01 -5.63
N MET A 226 -12.46 -8.84 -5.01
CA MET A 226 -13.51 -8.49 -4.06
C MET A 226 -14.85 -8.17 -4.71
N GLN A 227 -14.89 -7.87 -6.01
CA GLN A 227 -16.11 -7.40 -6.68
C GLN A 227 -17.29 -8.40 -6.55
N GLY A 228 -17.05 -9.70 -6.80
CA GLY A 228 -18.13 -10.70 -6.76
C GLY A 228 -18.79 -10.86 -5.40
N VAL A 229 -18.01 -10.90 -4.32
CA VAL A 229 -18.56 -11.00 -2.95
C VAL A 229 -19.26 -9.70 -2.54
N THR A 230 -18.73 -8.56 -2.98
CA THR A 230 -19.33 -7.24 -2.75
C THR A 230 -20.71 -7.14 -3.38
N ASP A 231 -20.85 -7.54 -4.65
CA ASP A 231 -22.13 -7.52 -5.35
C ASP A 231 -23.12 -8.53 -4.74
N TRP A 232 -22.65 -9.73 -4.42
CA TRP A 232 -23.47 -10.75 -3.75
C TRP A 232 -24.02 -10.25 -2.40
N ALA A 233 -23.17 -9.64 -1.57
CA ALA A 233 -23.58 -9.10 -0.28
C ALA A 233 -24.62 -7.98 -0.46
N ARG A 234 -24.38 -7.06 -1.40
CA ARG A 234 -25.29 -5.95 -1.70
C ARG A 234 -26.65 -6.43 -2.21
N GLU A 235 -26.68 -7.43 -3.08
CA GLU A 235 -27.91 -8.01 -3.62
C GLU A 235 -28.76 -8.69 -2.55
N ASN A 236 -28.11 -9.29 -1.54
CA ASN A 236 -28.77 -10.03 -0.47
C ASN A 236 -28.96 -9.23 0.83
N GLY A 237 -28.39 -8.02 0.93
CA GLY A 237 -28.46 -7.17 2.11
C GLY A 237 -27.61 -7.68 3.28
N PHE A 238 -26.46 -8.30 2.96
CA PHE A 238 -25.49 -8.76 3.96
C PHE A 238 -24.39 -7.74 4.22
N GLU A 239 -23.86 -7.78 5.43
CA GLU A 239 -22.65 -7.06 5.85
C GLU A 239 -21.43 -7.97 5.66
N LEU A 240 -20.29 -7.38 5.30
CA LEU A 240 -19.00 -8.03 5.11
C LEU A 240 -17.97 -7.48 6.08
N PHE A 241 -17.06 -8.33 6.52
CA PHE A 241 -15.85 -7.95 7.27
C PHE A 241 -14.64 -8.67 6.68
N VAL A 242 -13.54 -7.95 6.44
CA VAL A 242 -12.30 -8.58 5.98
C VAL A 242 -11.47 -9.00 7.20
N GLY A 243 -11.54 -10.28 7.56
CA GLY A 243 -10.85 -10.81 8.74
C GLY A 243 -9.33 -10.83 8.59
N GLU A 244 -8.85 -11.08 7.37
CA GLU A 244 -7.43 -11.12 7.06
C GLU A 244 -7.13 -10.61 5.65
N PHE A 245 -6.09 -9.79 5.55
CA PHE A 245 -5.32 -9.55 4.33
C PHE A 245 -3.87 -9.30 4.73
N GLY A 246 -2.93 -9.83 3.95
CA GLY A 246 -1.50 -9.65 4.20
C GLY A 246 -1.01 -8.32 3.64
N VAL A 247 -0.26 -7.57 4.44
CA VAL A 247 0.43 -6.34 4.01
C VAL A 247 1.92 -6.60 4.04
N ALA A 248 2.55 -6.61 2.87
CA ALA A 248 3.97 -6.90 2.73
C ALA A 248 4.80 -5.70 3.18
N ALA A 249 5.88 -6.04 3.87
CA ALA A 249 6.84 -5.15 4.48
C ALA A 249 7.67 -4.28 3.51
N ASP A 250 7.57 -4.51 2.20
CA ASP A 250 8.55 -4.06 1.22
C ASP A 250 8.25 -2.70 0.58
N GLY A 251 7.09 -2.09 0.85
CA GLY A 251 6.65 -0.81 0.26
C GLY A 251 6.39 -0.88 -1.25
N ALA A 252 6.97 -1.86 -1.95
CA ALA A 252 6.84 -2.11 -3.37
C ALA A 252 5.39 -2.33 -3.83
N ASN A 253 4.51 -2.69 -2.89
CA ASN A 253 3.10 -3.00 -3.13
C ASN A 253 2.15 -2.01 -2.43
N ALA A 254 2.64 -0.87 -1.91
CA ALA A 254 1.85 0.10 -1.15
C ALA A 254 0.61 0.61 -1.91
N ASP A 255 0.75 0.83 -3.23
CA ASP A 255 -0.35 1.25 -4.10
C ASP A 255 -1.47 0.20 -4.15
N GLU A 256 -1.13 -1.09 -4.23
CA GLU A 256 -2.11 -2.18 -4.30
C GLU A 256 -2.87 -2.34 -2.97
N TYR A 257 -2.21 -2.11 -1.83
CA TYR A 257 -2.87 -2.06 -0.53
C TYR A 257 -3.80 -0.84 -0.42
N THR A 258 -3.34 0.33 -0.88
CA THR A 258 -4.13 1.55 -0.91
C THR A 258 -5.39 1.38 -1.76
N ASP A 259 -5.27 0.81 -2.96
CA ASP A 259 -6.39 0.52 -3.84
C ASP A 259 -7.37 -0.49 -3.24
N PHE A 260 -6.86 -1.52 -2.57
CA PHE A 260 -7.67 -2.50 -1.86
C PHE A 260 -8.48 -1.88 -0.72
N LEU A 261 -7.86 -1.01 0.09
CA LEU A 261 -8.54 -0.29 1.17
C LEU A 261 -9.55 0.74 0.63
N ASN A 262 -9.18 1.49 -0.40
CA ASN A 262 -10.07 2.44 -1.07
C ASN A 262 -11.28 1.75 -1.69
N PHE A 263 -11.10 0.55 -2.24
CA PHE A 263 -12.22 -0.27 -2.71
C PHE A 263 -13.20 -0.56 -1.57
N MET A 264 -12.73 -0.99 -0.39
CA MET A 264 -13.61 -1.23 0.75
C MET A 264 -14.29 0.07 1.23
N ASP A 265 -13.57 1.19 1.26
CA ASP A 265 -14.13 2.48 1.67
C ASP A 265 -15.27 2.95 0.75
N ALA A 266 -15.05 2.81 -0.56
CA ALA A 266 -16.03 3.13 -1.60
C ALA A 266 -17.26 2.18 -1.56
N ASN A 267 -17.13 1.01 -0.94
CA ASN A 267 -18.17 0.01 -0.76
C ASN A 267 -18.57 -0.17 0.72
N SER A 268 -18.42 0.88 1.52
CA SER A 268 -18.79 0.92 2.95
C SER A 268 -20.29 0.73 3.23
N ASP A 269 -21.13 0.65 2.19
CA ASP A 269 -22.52 0.22 2.31
C ASP A 269 -22.66 -1.28 2.65
N VAL A 270 -21.65 -2.10 2.33
CA VAL A 270 -21.60 -3.52 2.67
C VAL A 270 -20.39 -3.88 3.54
N PHE A 271 -19.26 -3.18 3.43
CA PHE A 271 -18.08 -3.44 4.26
C PHE A 271 -18.16 -2.70 5.60
N LEU A 272 -18.13 -3.46 6.69
CA LEU A 272 -18.01 -2.93 8.05
C LEU A 272 -16.58 -2.47 8.34
N GLY A 273 -15.58 -3.20 7.82
CA GLY A 273 -14.21 -3.04 8.26
C GLY A 273 -13.27 -4.17 7.87
N TRP A 274 -12.06 -4.10 8.40
CA TRP A 274 -10.95 -5.00 8.09
C TRP A 274 -9.95 -5.14 9.23
N THR A 275 -9.24 -6.27 9.26
CA THR A 275 -8.05 -6.47 10.12
C THR A 275 -6.86 -7.01 9.31
N ALA A 276 -5.74 -6.31 9.33
CA ALA A 276 -4.51 -6.70 8.64
C ALA A 276 -3.82 -7.89 9.33
N TRP A 277 -3.21 -8.79 8.56
CA TRP A 277 -2.43 -9.92 9.05
C TRP A 277 -0.93 -9.67 8.81
N GLY A 278 -0.01 -9.87 9.76
CA GLY A 278 -0.17 -10.27 11.16
C GLY A 278 0.78 -9.51 12.10
N ALA A 279 0.23 -8.99 13.20
CA ALA A 279 0.96 -8.35 14.28
C ALA A 279 1.18 -9.32 15.46
N GLY A 280 1.98 -8.91 16.45
CA GLY A 280 2.24 -9.70 17.67
C GLY A 280 3.73 -10.03 17.87
N GLU A 281 4.11 -10.32 19.12
CA GLU A 281 5.53 -10.32 19.55
C GLU A 281 6.40 -11.43 18.92
N TRP A 282 5.81 -12.50 18.40
CA TRP A 282 6.54 -13.75 18.10
C TRP A 282 6.77 -14.06 16.62
N TRP A 283 6.44 -13.14 15.73
CA TRP A 283 6.81 -13.27 14.33
C TRP A 283 8.32 -13.09 14.14
N PRO A 284 8.97 -13.89 13.27
CA PRO A 284 10.34 -13.61 12.87
C PRO A 284 10.34 -12.36 11.97
N THR A 285 11.37 -11.51 12.08
CA THR A 285 11.52 -10.32 11.23
C THR A 285 11.66 -10.65 9.74
N SER A 286 11.87 -11.92 9.38
CA SER A 286 11.87 -12.41 8.00
C SER A 286 10.49 -12.78 7.48
N TYR A 287 9.44 -12.69 8.31
CA TYR A 287 8.08 -12.96 7.88
C TYR A 287 7.58 -11.76 7.09
N HIS A 288 7.17 -11.99 5.83
CA HIS A 288 6.89 -10.93 4.87
C HIS A 288 5.65 -10.09 5.23
N TYR A 289 4.73 -10.60 6.06
CA TYR A 289 3.58 -9.85 6.57
C TYR A 289 3.72 -9.45 8.05
N TYR A 290 4.95 -9.41 8.57
CA TYR A 290 5.16 -8.99 9.95
C TYR A 290 4.97 -7.49 10.11
N LEU A 291 3.87 -7.12 10.76
CA LEU A 291 3.49 -5.73 11.00
C LEU A 291 4.20 -5.11 12.21
N GLY A 292 4.91 -5.91 13.00
CA GLY A 292 5.70 -5.44 14.12
C GLY A 292 5.27 -5.87 15.51
N ALA A 293 6.23 -5.66 16.40
CA ALA A 293 6.08 -5.59 17.85
C ALA A 293 6.43 -4.15 18.27
N GLN A 294 6.08 -3.80 19.51
CA GLN A 294 6.29 -2.50 20.17
C GLN A 294 7.76 -1.97 20.17
N ASP A 295 8.70 -2.65 19.52
CA ASP A 295 10.13 -2.34 19.46
C ASP A 295 10.57 -1.68 18.15
N GLY A 296 9.62 -1.37 17.25
CA GLY A 296 9.92 -0.78 15.94
C GLY A 296 10.58 -1.74 14.95
N SER A 297 10.47 -3.05 15.18
CA SER A 297 10.96 -4.10 14.26
C SER A 297 9.97 -4.46 13.14
N GLY A 298 8.76 -3.89 13.18
CA GLY A 298 7.73 -4.03 12.15
C GLY A 298 7.81 -2.97 11.07
N THR A 299 6.93 -3.08 10.09
CA THR A 299 6.86 -2.17 8.96
C THR A 299 5.86 -1.05 9.20
N ASP A 300 6.33 0.18 9.03
CA ASP A 300 5.62 1.45 9.24
C ASP A 300 4.40 1.64 8.30
N ILE A 301 4.21 0.75 7.33
CA ILE A 301 3.15 0.83 6.30
C ILE A 301 1.73 0.92 6.88
N LEU A 302 1.46 0.38 8.09
CA LEU A 302 0.11 0.43 8.68
C LEU A 302 -0.18 1.66 9.53
N ASP A 303 0.83 2.38 10.04
CA ASP A 303 0.61 3.58 10.84
C ASP A 303 -0.07 4.68 9.97
N ASP A 304 0.22 4.67 8.66
CA ASP A 304 -0.41 5.50 7.62
C ASP A 304 -1.87 5.12 7.34
N PHE A 305 -2.22 3.83 7.41
CA PHE A 305 -3.54 3.34 7.03
C PHE A 305 -4.60 3.59 8.10
N PHE A 306 -4.22 3.87 9.34
CA PHE A 306 -5.15 4.12 10.45
C PHE A 306 -5.38 5.63 10.72
N ASN A 307 -4.62 6.51 10.08
CA ASN A 307 -4.79 7.95 10.19
C ASN A 307 -5.90 8.45 9.23
N PRO A 308 -6.88 9.25 9.68
CA PRO A 308 -7.92 9.83 8.81
C PRO A 308 -7.42 10.93 7.86
N SER A 309 -6.11 11.20 7.82
CA SER A 309 -5.45 12.04 6.81
C SER A 309 -4.95 11.14 5.66
N PRO A 310 -4.98 11.58 4.39
CA PRO A 310 -4.41 10.81 3.30
C PRO A 310 -2.95 10.48 3.60
N VAL A 311 -2.57 9.22 3.38
CA VAL A 311 -1.23 8.58 3.46
C VAL A 311 -0.11 9.51 3.95
N ASP A 312 0.42 9.22 5.13
CA ASP A 312 1.44 9.99 5.83
C ASP A 312 2.60 9.08 6.22
N PHE A 313 3.56 8.86 5.30
CA PHE A 313 4.82 8.16 5.60
C PHE A 313 5.78 9.02 6.46
N ASP A 314 5.35 10.18 7.00
CA ASP A 314 6.22 11.14 7.68
C ASP A 314 6.39 10.82 9.17
N ASN A 315 7.09 9.73 9.46
CA ASN A 315 7.82 9.65 10.71
C ASN A 315 9.34 9.70 10.54
N GLU A 316 9.85 10.57 9.66
CA GLU A 316 11.19 11.16 9.88
C GLU A 316 11.25 12.66 9.60
N ALA A 317 11.58 13.42 10.65
CA ALA A 317 11.78 14.85 10.59
C ALA A 317 12.98 15.26 9.70
N ASN A 318 12.75 15.70 8.45
CA ASN A 318 13.40 16.87 7.81
C ASN A 318 12.99 17.16 6.35
N SER A 319 12.37 18.34 6.16
CA SER A 319 12.68 19.38 5.15
C SER A 319 12.16 19.36 3.70
N SER A 320 11.30 18.43 3.26
CA SER A 320 10.43 18.63 2.09
C SER A 320 9.43 17.49 1.94
N ASN A 321 8.13 17.75 1.81
CA ASN A 321 7.16 16.70 1.47
C ASN A 321 7.19 16.40 -0.04
N PHE A 322 6.98 15.17 -0.48
CA PHE A 322 6.98 14.79 -1.88
C PHE A 322 5.62 14.20 -2.28
N ILE A 323 4.91 14.87 -3.19
CA ILE A 323 3.55 14.54 -3.62
C ILE A 323 3.57 14.27 -5.11
N ARG A 324 3.03 13.13 -5.54
CA ARG A 324 3.06 12.70 -6.95
C ARG A 324 1.67 12.24 -7.40
N GLY A 325 1.24 12.73 -8.56
CA GLY A 325 0.01 12.32 -9.23
C GLY A 325 0.14 11.01 -10.00
N THR A 326 -0.91 10.64 -10.70
CA THR A 326 -1.04 9.45 -11.52
C THR A 326 -0.82 9.78 -12.99
N SER A 327 -1.22 8.91 -13.92
CA SER A 327 -1.27 9.25 -15.36
C SER A 327 -2.62 9.81 -15.81
N SER A 328 -3.52 10.08 -14.85
CA SER A 328 -4.84 10.66 -15.06
C SER A 328 -4.87 12.11 -14.57
N SER A 329 -5.97 12.83 -14.84
CA SER A 329 -6.15 14.18 -14.29
C SER A 329 -6.39 14.15 -12.78
N ASP A 330 -5.48 14.75 -12.02
CA ASP A 330 -5.44 14.71 -10.57
C ASP A 330 -5.70 16.07 -9.90
N ILE A 331 -6.01 16.01 -8.60
CA ILE A 331 -6.02 17.19 -7.72
C ILE A 331 -5.05 16.87 -6.58
N LEU A 332 -3.91 17.54 -6.59
CA LEU A 332 -2.80 17.35 -5.66
C LEU A 332 -2.72 18.56 -4.73
N THR A 333 -2.65 18.31 -3.42
CA THR A 333 -2.59 19.37 -2.41
C THR A 333 -1.42 19.12 -1.47
N GLY A 334 -0.52 20.10 -1.42
CA GLY A 334 0.58 20.28 -0.49
C GLY A 334 0.14 20.49 0.95
N THR A 335 1.08 20.90 1.78
CA THR A 335 0.97 20.97 3.22
C THR A 335 1.16 22.39 3.73
N SER A 336 1.86 22.59 4.84
CA SER A 336 2.17 23.93 5.36
C SER A 336 3.68 24.15 5.52
N VAL A 337 4.46 23.22 4.97
CA VAL A 337 5.92 23.24 4.88
C VAL A 337 6.30 23.17 3.40
N ALA A 338 7.59 23.31 3.07
CA ALA A 338 8.04 23.19 1.69
C ALA A 338 7.69 21.80 1.12
N ASP A 339 7.03 21.77 -0.03
CA ASP A 339 6.64 20.56 -0.74
C ASP A 339 7.26 20.50 -2.15
N THR A 340 7.41 19.30 -2.69
CA THR A 340 7.65 19.04 -4.11
C THR A 340 6.45 18.29 -4.65
N ILE A 341 5.74 18.88 -5.62
CA ILE A 341 4.49 18.34 -6.16
C ILE A 341 4.67 18.08 -7.66
N LEU A 342 4.49 16.82 -8.08
CA LEU A 342 4.58 16.39 -9.48
C LEU A 342 3.22 15.89 -9.98
N GLY A 343 2.70 16.47 -11.06
CA GLY A 343 1.42 16.10 -11.67
C GLY A 343 1.47 14.75 -12.41
N ASN A 344 2.62 14.42 -13.00
CA ASN A 344 2.80 13.32 -13.95
C ASN A 344 2.06 13.56 -15.28
N ALA A 345 1.31 12.60 -15.80
CA ALA A 345 0.56 12.79 -17.03
C ALA A 345 -0.88 13.07 -16.65
N GLY A 346 -1.55 14.00 -17.31
CA GLY A 346 -2.88 14.36 -16.82
C GLY A 346 -3.28 15.76 -17.23
N ASN A 347 -4.30 16.30 -16.58
CA ASN A 347 -4.61 17.71 -16.67
C ASN A 347 -4.90 18.08 -15.23
N ASP A 348 -3.87 18.45 -14.51
CA ASP A 348 -3.81 18.35 -13.07
C ASP A 348 -4.07 19.69 -12.40
N VAL A 349 -4.45 19.63 -11.14
CA VAL A 349 -4.55 20.80 -10.27
C VAL A 349 -3.60 20.60 -9.09
N LEU A 350 -2.53 21.37 -9.02
CA LEU A 350 -1.54 21.31 -7.94
C LEU A 350 -1.68 22.54 -7.04
N GLU A 351 -1.84 22.33 -5.74
CA GLU A 351 -1.96 23.38 -4.72
C GLU A 351 -0.89 23.23 -3.62
N GLY A 352 0.17 24.05 -3.61
CA GLY A 352 1.26 24.02 -2.61
C GLY A 352 0.88 24.49 -1.20
N LEU A 353 -0.14 25.36 -1.10
CA LEU A 353 -0.64 25.97 0.14
C LEU A 353 0.33 26.92 0.84
N ALA A 354 1.21 26.46 1.73
CA ALA A 354 2.15 27.32 2.43
C ALA A 354 3.46 26.57 2.61
N GLY A 355 4.60 27.25 2.44
CA GLY A 355 5.86 26.55 2.22
C GLY A 355 6.63 27.24 1.10
N ASP A 356 7.89 26.88 0.91
CA ASP A 356 8.63 27.28 -0.28
C ASP A 356 8.58 26.08 -1.24
N ASP A 357 7.56 26.03 -2.10
CA ASP A 357 7.17 24.80 -2.78
C ASP A 357 7.78 24.68 -4.19
N VAL A 358 7.90 23.46 -4.70
CA VAL A 358 8.29 23.16 -6.09
C VAL A 358 7.13 22.44 -6.77
N LEU A 359 6.49 23.07 -7.76
CA LEU A 359 5.32 22.52 -8.45
C LEU A 359 5.65 22.27 -9.92
N ASN A 360 5.48 21.03 -10.37
CA ASN A 360 5.66 20.63 -11.76
C ASN A 360 4.45 19.83 -12.23
N GLY A 361 3.64 20.41 -13.12
CA GLY A 361 2.50 19.69 -13.73
C GLY A 361 2.94 18.49 -14.57
N GLN A 362 4.17 18.54 -15.10
CA GLN A 362 4.69 17.59 -16.07
C GLN A 362 3.82 17.57 -17.35
N ALA A 363 3.28 16.43 -17.77
CA ALA A 363 2.68 16.26 -19.09
C ALA A 363 1.17 16.50 -19.10
N GLY A 364 0.74 17.65 -19.63
CA GLY A 364 -0.63 17.90 -20.03
C GLY A 364 -1.02 19.36 -19.84
N ASP A 365 -2.30 19.64 -19.63
CA ASP A 365 -2.76 21.03 -19.44
C ASP A 365 -3.09 21.26 -17.95
N ASP A 366 -2.12 21.80 -17.20
CA ASP A 366 -2.17 21.81 -15.73
C ASP A 366 -2.51 23.18 -15.13
N VAL A 367 -2.93 23.16 -13.87
CA VAL A 367 -3.27 24.36 -13.08
C VAL A 367 -2.50 24.33 -11.77
N LEU A 368 -1.64 25.32 -11.57
CA LEU A 368 -0.70 25.38 -10.45
C LEU A 368 -1.01 26.57 -9.53
N PHE A 369 -1.09 26.30 -8.23
CA PHE A 369 -1.23 27.28 -7.15
C PHE A 369 -0.08 27.09 -6.16
N GLY A 370 0.83 28.05 -6.04
CA GLY A 370 1.95 27.95 -5.09
C GLY A 370 1.50 28.24 -3.66
N GLY A 371 0.60 29.21 -3.50
CA GLY A 371 0.12 29.62 -2.19
C GLY A 371 1.07 30.62 -1.50
N ALA A 372 1.53 30.29 -0.30
CA ALA A 372 2.23 31.21 0.58
C ALA A 372 3.67 30.76 0.87
N GLY A 373 4.62 31.35 0.17
CA GLY A 373 6.04 31.33 0.48
C GLY A 373 6.81 31.76 -0.75
N SER A 374 8.01 31.22 -0.95
CA SER A 374 8.82 31.44 -2.16
C SER A 374 8.74 30.20 -3.04
N ASP A 375 7.80 30.19 -3.97
CA ASP A 375 7.47 28.99 -4.74
C ASP A 375 8.20 28.94 -6.08
N THR A 376 8.45 27.72 -6.56
CA THR A 376 9.08 27.42 -7.84
C THR A 376 8.10 26.66 -8.72
N PHE A 377 7.61 27.31 -9.77
CA PHE A 377 6.79 26.67 -10.79
C PHE A 377 7.68 26.16 -11.92
N VAL A 378 7.71 24.85 -12.11
CA VAL A 378 8.54 24.19 -13.12
C VAL A 378 7.72 24.01 -14.40
N TYR A 379 8.28 24.39 -15.54
CA TYR A 379 7.70 24.14 -16.85
C TYR A 379 8.71 23.45 -17.76
N GLN A 380 8.34 22.33 -18.36
CA GLN A 380 9.26 21.43 -19.08
C GLN A 380 8.85 21.12 -20.51
N THR A 381 9.71 20.39 -21.24
CA THR A 381 9.42 19.98 -22.62
C THR A 381 8.21 19.05 -22.62
N GLY A 382 7.23 19.32 -23.49
CA GLY A 382 6.04 18.46 -23.59
C GLY A 382 5.00 18.67 -22.49
N GLY A 383 5.17 19.66 -21.61
CA GLY A 383 4.22 19.95 -20.54
C GLY A 383 2.99 20.77 -20.93
N GLY A 384 2.49 20.58 -22.16
CA GLY A 384 1.22 21.15 -22.64
C GLY A 384 0.96 22.62 -22.25
N ILE A 385 -0.28 22.93 -21.87
CA ILE A 385 -0.74 24.29 -21.60
C ILE A 385 -1.03 24.50 -20.11
N ASP A 386 -0.03 25.05 -19.41
CA ASP A 386 -0.09 25.22 -17.96
C ASP A 386 -0.51 26.63 -17.52
N TYR A 387 -1.16 26.69 -16.36
CA TYR A 387 -1.63 27.94 -15.76
C TYR A 387 -1.13 28.08 -14.33
N VAL A 388 -0.22 29.03 -14.09
CA VAL A 388 0.11 29.49 -12.73
C VAL A 388 -0.90 30.55 -12.31
N LYS A 389 -1.66 30.27 -11.25
CA LYS A 389 -2.85 31.05 -10.88
C LYS A 389 -2.59 32.17 -9.88
N ASP A 390 -1.55 32.04 -9.04
CA ASP A 390 -1.32 32.92 -7.89
C ASP A 390 0.12 33.44 -7.75
N PHE A 391 0.88 33.43 -8.85
CA PHE A 391 2.28 33.88 -8.89
C PHE A 391 2.54 35.21 -8.16
N ASN A 392 3.31 35.14 -7.08
CA ASN A 392 3.76 36.27 -6.29
C ASN A 392 5.08 36.81 -6.83
N LEU A 393 5.00 37.94 -7.55
CA LEU A 393 6.16 38.63 -8.09
C LEU A 393 7.28 38.91 -7.07
N ALA A 394 6.99 39.04 -5.77
CA ALA A 394 8.03 39.32 -4.78
C ALA A 394 8.92 38.11 -4.53
N ASP A 395 8.33 36.92 -4.46
CA ASP A 395 8.91 35.75 -3.81
C ASP A 395 9.09 34.58 -4.80
N ASP A 396 8.16 34.38 -5.73
CA ASP A 396 8.13 33.20 -6.60
C ASP A 396 9.02 33.30 -7.83
N VAL A 397 9.35 32.13 -8.37
CA VAL A 397 10.10 31.95 -9.61
C VAL A 397 9.47 30.90 -10.52
N VAL A 398 9.74 31.01 -11.81
CA VAL A 398 9.44 29.97 -12.79
C VAL A 398 10.76 29.31 -13.22
N SER A 399 10.89 28.00 -13.04
CA SER A 399 11.98 27.22 -13.62
C SER A 399 11.64 26.80 -15.03
N ILE A 400 12.47 27.18 -16.00
CA ILE A 400 12.26 26.85 -17.41
C ILE A 400 13.17 25.66 -17.77
N ASN A 401 12.54 24.51 -17.95
CA ASN A 401 13.16 23.22 -18.23
C ASN A 401 12.86 22.79 -19.67
N VAL A 402 12.99 23.72 -20.62
CA VAL A 402 12.68 23.47 -22.03
C VAL A 402 13.98 23.46 -22.84
N ALA A 403 14.23 22.35 -23.53
CA ALA A 403 15.46 22.16 -24.28
C ALA A 403 15.74 23.32 -25.25
N GLY A 404 16.93 23.92 -25.13
CA GLY A 404 17.37 25.04 -25.95
C GLY A 404 17.05 26.44 -25.41
N TYR A 405 16.50 26.56 -24.20
CA TYR A 405 16.27 27.83 -23.50
C TYR A 405 17.03 27.85 -22.17
N GLU A 406 18.21 28.45 -22.18
CA GLU A 406 19.17 28.41 -21.08
C GLU A 406 19.26 29.74 -20.33
N THR A 407 18.62 30.79 -20.83
CA THR A 407 18.69 32.14 -20.28
C THR A 407 17.40 32.92 -20.46
N PHE A 408 17.18 33.91 -19.59
CA PHE A 408 16.05 34.83 -19.71
C PHE A 408 16.03 35.56 -21.06
N ALA A 409 17.21 35.87 -21.63
CA ALA A 409 17.30 36.54 -22.92
C ALA A 409 16.75 35.70 -24.09
N GLU A 410 16.77 34.37 -23.96
CA GLU A 410 16.28 33.44 -24.98
C GLU A 410 14.77 33.26 -24.91
N ILE A 411 14.18 33.26 -23.70
CA ILE A 411 12.71 33.23 -23.55
C ILE A 411 12.06 34.61 -23.69
N GLN A 412 12.79 35.71 -23.49
CA GLN A 412 12.22 37.06 -23.53
C GLN A 412 11.41 37.38 -24.81
N PRO A 413 11.82 36.94 -26.02
CA PRO A 413 11.03 37.12 -27.24
C PRO A 413 9.74 36.26 -27.30
N LEU A 414 9.64 35.21 -26.48
CA LEU A 414 8.49 34.30 -26.41
C LEU A 414 7.38 34.83 -25.50
N LEU A 415 7.72 35.72 -24.56
CA LEU A 415 6.78 36.33 -23.64
C LEU A 415 5.79 37.24 -24.38
N GLN A 416 4.50 36.98 -24.24
CA GLN A 416 3.42 37.76 -24.84
C GLN A 416 2.39 38.17 -23.77
N GLN A 417 1.96 39.43 -23.82
CA GLN A 417 0.85 39.89 -22.97
C GLN A 417 -0.46 39.34 -23.51
N TRP A 418 -1.19 38.61 -22.68
CA TRP A 418 -2.49 38.04 -23.00
C TRP A 418 -3.54 38.52 -21.99
N GLY A 419 -4.17 39.67 -22.30
CA GLY A 419 -5.10 40.30 -21.37
C GLY A 419 -4.39 40.69 -20.06
N PRO A 420 -4.88 40.27 -18.88
CA PRO A 420 -4.22 40.51 -17.61
C PRO A 420 -3.06 39.54 -17.32
N ASN A 421 -2.79 38.57 -18.20
CA ASN A 421 -1.83 37.49 -17.99
C ASN A 421 -0.61 37.65 -18.90
N VAL A 422 0.49 36.98 -18.59
CA VAL A 422 1.62 36.77 -19.51
C VAL A 422 1.68 35.31 -19.91
N ALA A 423 1.85 35.03 -21.20
CA ALA A 423 2.09 33.68 -21.69
C ALA A 423 3.49 33.57 -22.29
N ILE A 424 4.16 32.42 -22.10
CA ILE A 424 5.47 32.08 -22.64
C ILE A 424 5.27 30.98 -23.68
N TYR A 425 5.31 31.34 -24.97
CA TYR A 425 5.02 30.40 -26.05
C TYR A 425 6.27 29.67 -26.54
N PHE A 426 6.45 28.42 -26.14
CA PHE A 426 7.52 27.55 -26.68
C PHE A 426 7.12 26.97 -28.04
N ASP A 427 5.86 26.55 -28.19
CA ASP A 427 5.22 26.30 -29.47
C ASP A 427 3.68 26.53 -29.43
N ALA A 428 2.94 25.94 -30.38
CA ALA A 428 1.49 26.12 -30.50
C ALA A 428 0.67 25.37 -29.44
N ASN A 429 1.22 24.30 -28.87
CA ASN A 429 0.58 23.44 -27.88
C ASN A 429 1.35 23.41 -26.55
N ASN A 430 2.58 23.93 -26.50
CA ASN A 430 3.38 24.00 -25.28
C ASN A 430 3.62 25.46 -24.89
N TYR A 431 2.87 25.95 -23.90
CA TYR A 431 3.08 27.29 -23.33
C TYR A 431 2.60 27.41 -21.88
N LEU A 432 3.35 28.17 -21.09
CA LEU A 432 3.00 28.52 -19.71
C LEU A 432 2.25 29.85 -19.65
N VAL A 433 1.16 29.92 -18.91
CA VAL A 433 0.41 31.15 -18.61
C VAL A 433 0.58 31.53 -17.15
N ILE A 434 1.15 32.70 -16.89
CA ILE A 434 1.23 33.30 -15.56
C ILE A 434 0.09 34.30 -15.43
N GLU A 435 -0.90 33.98 -14.60
CA GLU A 435 -2.08 34.81 -14.43
C GLU A 435 -1.79 36.11 -13.69
N ASN A 436 -2.60 37.13 -13.96
CA ASN A 436 -2.56 38.43 -13.30
C ASN A 436 -1.18 39.13 -13.30
N SER A 437 -0.36 38.82 -14.31
CA SER A 437 1.01 39.32 -14.47
C SER A 437 1.17 40.26 -15.67
N SER A 438 2.15 41.16 -15.61
CA SER A 438 2.50 42.06 -16.71
C SER A 438 3.91 41.81 -17.24
N LEU A 439 4.09 41.95 -18.56
CA LEU A 439 5.39 41.86 -19.22
C LEU A 439 6.44 42.83 -18.64
N THR A 440 6.00 43.98 -18.12
CA THR A 440 6.92 44.97 -17.55
C THR A 440 7.38 44.63 -16.13
N ASP A 441 6.66 43.73 -15.46
CA ASP A 441 6.95 43.33 -14.08
C ASP A 441 7.85 42.10 -14.03
N LEU A 442 7.80 41.26 -15.07
CA LEU A 442 8.67 40.11 -15.24
C LEU A 442 10.07 40.49 -15.75
N SER A 443 11.08 39.81 -15.22
CA SER A 443 12.50 40.03 -15.49
C SER A 443 13.26 38.76 -15.12
N SER A 444 14.56 38.70 -15.43
CA SER A 444 15.42 37.54 -15.14
C SER A 444 15.47 37.10 -13.67
N ARG A 445 14.96 37.89 -12.72
CA ARG A 445 14.85 37.47 -11.31
C ARG A 445 13.75 36.42 -11.09
N HIS A 446 12.69 36.45 -11.88
CA HIS A 446 11.53 35.56 -11.73
C HIS A 446 11.69 34.27 -12.53
N PHE A 447 12.87 34.04 -13.10
CA PHE A 447 13.14 32.88 -13.93
C PHE A 447 14.47 32.26 -13.57
N THR A 448 14.47 30.95 -13.36
CA THR A 448 15.66 30.13 -13.22
C THR A 448 15.82 29.25 -14.45
N PHE A 449 17.09 28.97 -14.77
CA PHE A 449 17.51 28.12 -15.88
C PHE A 449 18.69 27.32 -15.33
N ASP A 450 18.67 26.00 -15.43
CA ASP A 450 19.84 25.23 -15.04
C ASP A 450 20.67 24.82 -16.26
N THR A 451 21.97 25.04 -16.16
CA THR A 451 22.99 24.75 -17.19
C THR A 451 24.26 24.18 -16.57
N SER A 452 24.25 23.95 -15.26
CA SER A 452 25.42 23.60 -14.48
C SER A 452 25.66 22.09 -14.46
N ARG A 453 26.88 21.64 -14.15
CA ARG A 453 27.13 20.24 -13.82
C ARG A 453 27.19 20.12 -12.32
N SER A 454 26.25 19.44 -11.70
CA SER A 454 26.24 19.23 -10.26
C SER A 454 26.55 17.77 -9.92
N LEU A 455 27.15 17.56 -8.74
CA LEU A 455 27.37 16.24 -8.17
C LEU A 455 26.55 16.18 -6.89
N PHE A 456 25.59 15.27 -6.89
CA PHE A 456 24.80 14.92 -5.72
C PHE A 456 25.27 13.58 -5.20
N THR A 457 25.33 13.46 -3.87
CA THR A 457 25.78 12.25 -3.20
C THR A 457 24.94 12.12 -1.95
N GLY A 458 24.10 11.09 -1.91
CA GLY A 458 23.34 10.73 -0.72
C GLY A 458 24.22 10.01 0.29
N THR A 459 23.56 9.45 1.29
CA THR A 459 24.17 8.94 2.50
C THR A 459 23.91 7.44 2.63
N SER A 460 23.67 6.97 3.85
CA SER A 460 23.41 5.55 4.12
C SER A 460 21.95 5.27 4.48
N THR A 461 21.10 6.27 4.32
CA THR A 461 19.66 6.23 4.59
C THR A 461 18.93 6.34 3.26
N ALA A 462 17.69 5.86 3.19
CA ALA A 462 16.85 6.08 2.01
C ALA A 462 16.60 7.58 1.81
N GLU A 463 16.89 8.10 0.63
CA GLU A 463 16.83 9.53 0.30
C GLU A 463 16.17 9.78 -1.06
N TYR A 464 15.43 10.89 -1.16
CA TYR A 464 15.15 11.48 -2.46
C TYR A 464 16.30 12.43 -2.83
N ILE A 465 16.87 12.21 -4.01
CA ILE A 465 17.96 13.02 -4.55
C ILE A 465 17.54 13.55 -5.92
N GLY A 466 16.89 14.71 -5.89
CA GLY A 466 16.64 15.52 -7.08
C GLY A 466 17.91 16.21 -7.54
N GLY A 467 18.22 16.05 -8.82
CA GLY A 467 19.27 16.77 -9.52
C GLY A 467 18.88 18.22 -9.75
N THR A 468 19.42 18.76 -10.83
CA THR A 468 19.08 20.07 -11.37
C THR A 468 18.65 19.90 -12.82
N ASN A 469 18.26 20.98 -13.48
CA ASN A 469 17.95 20.90 -14.92
C ASN A 469 19.21 20.94 -15.81
N GLY A 470 20.36 20.64 -15.19
CA GLY A 470 21.71 20.81 -15.71
C GLY A 470 22.26 19.49 -16.26
N ARG A 471 23.53 19.18 -16.01
CA ARG A 471 24.10 17.88 -16.34
C ARG A 471 24.70 17.26 -15.11
N ASP A 472 23.93 16.42 -14.46
CA ASP A 472 24.19 15.98 -13.12
C ASP A 472 24.83 14.63 -13.04
N THR A 473 25.41 14.38 -11.89
CA THR A 473 25.83 13.06 -11.48
C THR A 473 25.23 12.86 -10.11
N ILE A 474 24.30 11.92 -10.03
CA ILE A 474 23.55 11.62 -8.83
C ILE A 474 24.02 10.25 -8.35
N LEU A 475 24.57 10.22 -7.15
CA LEU A 475 25.00 9.00 -6.46
C LEU A 475 24.07 8.80 -5.26
N GLY A 476 23.28 7.73 -5.27
CA GLY A 476 22.29 7.40 -4.23
C GLY A 476 22.98 7.19 -2.89
N GLY A 477 23.70 6.10 -2.75
CA GLY A 477 24.48 5.85 -1.55
C GLY A 477 24.39 4.41 -1.09
N VAL A 478 23.88 4.18 0.11
CA VAL A 478 23.61 2.81 0.62
C VAL A 478 22.11 2.60 0.90
N GLY A 479 21.32 3.67 0.94
CA GLY A 479 19.89 3.59 1.16
C GLY A 479 19.14 3.11 -0.07
N ASN A 480 17.85 2.84 0.11
CA ASN A 480 16.94 2.62 -1.03
C ASN A 480 16.47 4.00 -1.49
N ASP A 481 17.12 4.54 -2.50
CA ASP A 481 17.04 5.95 -2.86
C ASP A 481 16.14 6.18 -4.08
N VAL A 482 15.53 7.37 -4.16
CA VAL A 482 14.85 7.85 -5.36
C VAL A 482 15.70 8.94 -5.99
N LEU A 483 16.24 8.69 -7.18
CA LEU A 483 17.10 9.63 -7.91
C LEU A 483 16.33 10.20 -9.10
N GLU A 484 16.30 11.52 -9.23
CA GLU A 484 15.63 12.20 -10.33
C GLU A 484 16.57 13.19 -11.02
N GLY A 485 16.87 12.96 -12.29
CA GLY A 485 17.75 13.80 -13.10
C GLY A 485 17.14 15.15 -13.47
N PHE A 486 15.81 15.21 -13.61
CA PHE A 486 15.08 16.30 -14.25
C PHE A 486 15.49 16.48 -15.71
N ALA A 487 15.67 17.71 -16.20
CA ALA A 487 16.17 17.92 -17.55
C ALA A 487 17.70 17.90 -17.55
N GLY A 488 18.32 17.35 -18.59
CA GLY A 488 19.76 17.23 -18.56
C GLY A 488 20.33 16.14 -19.43
N ASN A 489 21.60 15.83 -19.19
CA ASN A 489 22.17 14.57 -19.65
C ASN A 489 22.88 14.03 -18.43
N ASP A 490 22.15 13.27 -17.65
CA ASP A 490 22.47 12.97 -16.29
C ASP A 490 23.13 11.60 -16.17
N ILE A 491 23.80 11.40 -15.05
CA ILE A 491 24.38 10.12 -14.68
C ILE A 491 23.78 9.73 -13.34
N LEU A 492 22.92 8.72 -13.34
CA LEU A 492 22.25 8.22 -12.16
C LEU A 492 22.89 6.90 -11.73
N ASN A 493 23.31 6.81 -10.48
CA ASN A 493 23.83 5.59 -9.88
C ASN A 493 23.24 5.47 -8.47
N GLY A 494 22.25 4.61 -8.27
CA GLY A 494 21.66 4.37 -6.95
C GLY A 494 22.67 3.84 -5.92
N GLN A 495 23.71 3.19 -6.43
CA GLN A 495 24.85 2.63 -5.70
C GLN A 495 24.57 1.33 -4.97
N ALA A 496 24.05 1.34 -3.75
CA ALA A 496 23.72 0.16 -2.97
C ALA A 496 22.40 0.44 -2.27
N GLY A 497 21.58 -0.58 -2.11
CA GLY A 497 20.16 -0.39 -1.83
C GLY A 497 19.35 -0.81 -3.05
N ASP A 498 18.04 -0.78 -2.92
CA ASP A 498 17.10 -1.01 -4.01
C ASP A 498 16.54 0.35 -4.45
N ASP A 499 17.03 0.87 -5.58
CA ASP A 499 16.86 2.28 -5.94
C ASP A 499 15.83 2.50 -7.06
N VAL A 500 15.20 3.68 -7.08
CA VAL A 500 14.30 4.13 -8.16
C VAL A 500 14.93 5.31 -8.89
N LEU A 501 15.09 5.19 -10.21
CA LEU A 501 15.84 6.12 -11.03
C LEU A 501 14.92 6.72 -12.12
N PHE A 502 14.85 8.05 -12.16
CA PHE A 502 14.19 8.84 -13.20
C PHE A 502 15.24 9.67 -13.93
N GLY A 503 15.51 9.36 -15.19
CA GLY A 503 16.45 10.14 -16.02
C GLY A 503 15.91 11.53 -16.30
N GLY A 504 14.61 11.61 -16.59
CA GLY A 504 13.92 12.81 -17.01
C GLY A 504 14.18 13.17 -18.48
N ASP A 505 14.28 14.46 -18.75
CA ASP A 505 14.40 14.98 -20.11
C ASP A 505 15.87 14.98 -20.55
N GLY A 506 16.23 14.15 -21.54
CA GLY A 506 17.48 14.30 -22.28
C GLY A 506 18.16 12.97 -22.57
N ASN A 507 19.50 12.95 -22.60
CA ASN A 507 20.21 11.69 -22.87
C ASN A 507 20.92 11.24 -21.60
N ASP A 508 20.30 10.33 -20.87
CA ASP A 508 20.72 9.97 -19.53
C ASP A 508 21.49 8.66 -19.49
N ILE A 509 22.27 8.50 -18.44
CA ILE A 509 23.08 7.32 -18.18
C ILE A 509 22.66 6.72 -16.85
N PHE A 510 21.99 5.58 -16.91
CA PHE A 510 21.70 4.74 -15.76
C PHE A 510 22.88 3.81 -15.51
N VAL A 511 23.53 3.95 -14.36
CA VAL A 511 24.69 3.16 -13.98
C VAL A 511 24.22 1.97 -13.16
N PHE A 512 24.43 0.78 -13.69
CA PHE A 512 24.16 -0.48 -13.00
C PHE A 512 25.47 -1.15 -12.60
N GLN A 513 25.63 -1.43 -11.30
CA GLN A 513 26.89 -1.90 -10.72
C GLN A 513 26.69 -3.12 -9.81
N SER A 514 27.79 -3.81 -9.51
CA SER A 514 27.77 -4.96 -8.61
C SER A 514 27.58 -4.52 -7.16
N GLY A 515 26.66 -5.19 -6.44
CA GLY A 515 26.30 -4.86 -5.07
C GLY A 515 25.30 -3.71 -4.96
N GLY A 516 24.66 -3.34 -6.07
CA GLY A 516 23.69 -2.26 -6.14
C GLY A 516 22.24 -2.66 -5.97
N GLY A 517 21.95 -3.83 -5.40
CA GLY A 517 20.57 -4.25 -5.15
C GLY A 517 19.69 -4.28 -6.40
N VAL A 518 18.39 -4.10 -6.17
CA VAL A 518 17.33 -4.16 -7.17
C VAL A 518 16.91 -2.75 -7.55
N ASP A 519 17.35 -2.30 -8.73
CA ASP A 519 17.11 -0.94 -9.20
C ASP A 519 15.97 -0.89 -10.22
N TYR A 520 15.29 0.25 -10.32
CA TYR A 520 14.21 0.51 -11.29
C TYR A 520 14.47 1.81 -12.05
N ALA A 521 14.77 1.72 -13.35
CA ALA A 521 14.70 2.86 -14.25
C ALA A 521 13.27 3.00 -14.78
N LYS A 522 12.58 4.06 -14.33
CA LYS A 522 11.13 4.21 -14.50
C LYS A 522 10.72 4.89 -15.81
N ASP A 523 11.58 5.71 -16.38
CA ASP A 523 11.30 6.54 -17.56
C ASP A 523 12.31 6.34 -18.70
N PHE A 524 13.04 5.22 -18.71
CA PHE A 524 14.10 4.94 -19.70
C PHE A 524 13.62 5.12 -21.16
N ASP A 525 14.17 6.13 -21.85
CA ASP A 525 13.85 6.42 -23.25
C ASP A 525 14.82 5.70 -24.19
N LEU A 526 14.29 4.72 -24.94
CA LEU A 526 15.02 3.99 -25.98
C LEU A 526 15.63 4.89 -27.08
N ALA A 527 15.15 6.11 -27.28
CA ALA A 527 15.69 7.03 -28.28
C ALA A 527 16.93 7.79 -27.79
N HIS A 528 17.09 7.98 -26.48
CA HIS A 528 18.04 8.93 -25.93
C HIS A 528 18.95 8.33 -24.85
N ASP A 529 18.45 7.40 -24.04
CA ASP A 529 19.13 6.93 -22.84
C ASP A 529 20.05 5.75 -23.07
N GLN A 530 20.98 5.61 -22.13
CA GLN A 530 21.97 4.55 -22.12
C GLN A 530 22.15 3.95 -20.73
N ILE A 531 22.59 2.71 -20.71
CA ILE A 531 22.88 1.94 -19.50
C ILE A 531 24.39 1.71 -19.46
N LYS A 532 25.02 2.11 -18.37
CA LYS A 532 26.42 1.79 -18.10
C LYS A 532 26.48 0.62 -17.13
N ILE A 533 26.95 -0.52 -17.61
CA ILE A 533 27.19 -1.70 -16.78
C ILE A 533 28.60 -1.58 -16.19
N ASP A 534 28.71 -1.10 -14.96
CA ASP A 534 30.00 -0.88 -14.28
C ASP A 534 30.49 -2.15 -13.57
N VAL A 535 30.58 -3.24 -14.32
CA VAL A 535 31.00 -4.57 -13.84
C VAL A 535 32.01 -5.19 -14.80
N VAL A 536 33.08 -5.75 -14.24
CA VAL A 536 34.17 -6.36 -15.03
C VAL A 536 33.66 -7.60 -15.77
N GLY A 537 33.92 -7.67 -17.08
CA GLY A 537 33.64 -8.84 -17.91
C GLY A 537 32.40 -8.70 -18.80
N TYR A 538 31.83 -7.50 -18.89
CA TYR A 538 30.72 -7.16 -19.80
C TYR A 538 31.16 -6.07 -20.78
N ASP A 539 32.03 -6.45 -21.72
CA ASP A 539 32.73 -5.50 -22.60
C ASP A 539 32.02 -5.34 -23.97
N GLU A 540 31.16 -6.28 -24.35
CA GLU A 540 30.36 -6.20 -25.57
C GLU A 540 28.89 -6.57 -25.36
N PHE A 541 28.00 -6.13 -26.25
CA PHE A 541 26.56 -6.36 -26.07
C PHE A 541 26.22 -7.87 -26.03
N ALA A 542 27.05 -8.70 -26.67
CA ALA A 542 26.92 -10.15 -26.60
C ALA A 542 27.10 -10.72 -25.18
N ASP A 543 27.81 -10.02 -24.29
CA ASP A 543 27.96 -10.39 -22.87
C ASP A 543 26.72 -9.99 -22.05
N ILE A 544 26.00 -8.94 -22.46
CA ILE A 544 24.78 -8.43 -21.81
C ILE A 544 23.53 -9.17 -22.26
N GLN A 545 23.44 -9.57 -23.54
CA GLN A 545 22.25 -10.23 -24.09
C GLN A 545 21.71 -11.40 -23.25
N PRO A 546 22.55 -12.26 -22.63
CA PRO A 546 22.08 -13.35 -21.77
C PRO A 546 21.48 -12.89 -20.43
N LEU A 547 21.75 -11.64 -20.00
CA LEU A 547 21.26 -11.08 -18.74
C LEU A 547 19.85 -10.49 -18.88
N LEU A 548 19.43 -10.16 -20.11
CA LEU A 548 18.15 -9.52 -20.38
C LEU A 548 17.00 -10.53 -20.26
N GLN A 549 16.04 -10.23 -19.38
CA GLN A 549 14.82 -11.00 -19.18
C GLN A 549 13.59 -10.13 -19.38
N GLN A 550 12.65 -10.60 -20.21
CA GLN A 550 11.39 -9.89 -20.44
C GLN A 550 10.40 -10.20 -19.33
N TRP A 551 9.88 -9.16 -18.67
CA TRP A 551 8.94 -9.21 -17.56
C TRP A 551 7.69 -8.39 -17.88
N GLY A 552 6.65 -9.01 -18.42
CA GLY A 552 5.50 -8.26 -18.91
C GLY A 552 5.93 -7.24 -19.99
N SER A 553 5.63 -5.95 -19.78
CA SER A 553 6.11 -4.83 -20.61
C SER A 553 7.54 -4.39 -20.31
N ASN A 554 8.13 -4.85 -19.20
CA ASN A 554 9.41 -4.40 -18.67
C ASN A 554 10.58 -5.32 -19.09
N THR A 555 11.81 -4.83 -18.94
CA THR A 555 13.03 -5.64 -19.11
C THR A 555 13.87 -5.59 -17.86
N ALA A 556 14.21 -6.75 -17.30
CA ALA A 556 15.17 -6.87 -16.21
C ALA A 556 16.55 -7.27 -16.74
N ILE A 557 17.61 -6.66 -16.21
CA ILE A 557 19.02 -6.95 -16.51
C ILE A 557 19.66 -7.59 -15.29
N TYR A 558 19.88 -8.90 -15.36
CA TYR A 558 20.31 -9.70 -14.21
C TYR A 558 21.83 -9.83 -14.07
N LEU A 559 22.39 -9.45 -12.92
CA LEU A 559 23.70 -9.97 -12.48
C LEU A 559 23.50 -11.23 -11.63
N ASP A 560 22.60 -11.15 -10.65
CA ASP A 560 22.15 -12.28 -9.83
C ASP A 560 20.76 -12.02 -9.21
N ALA A 561 20.30 -12.93 -8.35
CA ALA A 561 18.96 -12.90 -7.77
C ALA A 561 18.68 -11.66 -6.89
N ASN A 562 19.73 -11.02 -6.36
CA ASN A 562 19.62 -9.86 -5.48
C ASN A 562 20.29 -8.62 -6.10
N ASN A 563 20.65 -8.67 -7.39
CA ASN A 563 21.26 -7.54 -8.07
C ASN A 563 20.84 -7.50 -9.55
N TYR A 564 19.83 -6.68 -9.85
CA TYR A 564 19.27 -6.52 -11.19
C TYR A 564 18.67 -5.13 -11.38
N LEU A 565 18.75 -4.59 -12.61
CA LEU A 565 18.10 -3.34 -13.00
C LEU A 565 16.86 -3.64 -13.84
N VAL A 566 15.71 -3.08 -13.46
CA VAL A 566 14.46 -3.15 -14.21
C VAL A 566 14.27 -1.87 -15.02
N LEU A 567 14.06 -2.02 -16.33
CA LEU A 567 13.64 -0.94 -17.21
C LEU A 567 12.13 -1.04 -17.41
N GLU A 568 11.39 -0.07 -16.90
CA GLU A 568 9.94 -0.05 -16.97
C GLU A 568 9.46 0.27 -18.38
N ASN A 569 8.44 -0.44 -18.85
CA ASN A 569 7.84 -0.31 -20.18
C ASN A 569 8.80 -0.46 -21.37
N VAL A 570 10.00 -1.01 -21.14
CA VAL A 570 10.99 -1.30 -22.17
C VAL A 570 10.95 -2.79 -22.53
N SER A 571 10.77 -3.10 -23.81
CA SER A 571 10.90 -4.47 -24.32
C SER A 571 12.36 -4.84 -24.61
N THR A 572 12.74 -6.06 -24.26
CA THR A 572 14.03 -6.68 -24.60
C THR A 572 14.32 -6.63 -26.10
N ALA A 573 13.29 -6.71 -26.94
CA ALA A 573 13.41 -6.63 -28.39
C ALA A 573 13.73 -5.21 -28.90
N GLY A 574 13.44 -4.19 -28.08
CA GLY A 574 13.80 -2.79 -28.34
C GLY A 574 15.26 -2.49 -28.02
N LEU A 575 15.91 -3.30 -27.17
CA LEU A 575 17.28 -3.07 -26.75
C LEU A 575 18.32 -3.56 -27.77
N ASN A 576 19.34 -2.75 -28.00
CA ASN A 576 20.48 -3.09 -28.84
C ASN A 576 21.74 -2.40 -28.29
N SER A 577 22.90 -2.65 -28.91
CA SER A 577 24.19 -2.11 -28.47
C SER A 577 24.26 -0.58 -28.30
N SER A 578 23.39 0.21 -28.95
CA SER A 578 23.37 1.66 -28.77
C SER A 578 22.93 2.10 -27.37
N HIS A 579 22.13 1.29 -26.68
CA HIS A 579 21.61 1.61 -25.34
C HIS A 579 22.59 1.20 -24.23
N PHE A 580 23.80 0.74 -24.57
CA PHE A 580 24.76 0.28 -23.58
C PHE A 580 26.10 1.00 -23.77
N LEU A 581 26.61 1.57 -22.68
CA LEU A 581 27.96 2.09 -22.57
C LEU A 581 28.89 0.97 -22.12
N LEU A 582 29.52 0.33 -23.11
CA LEU A 582 30.41 -0.81 -22.94
C LEU A 582 31.87 -0.40 -23.18
N ALA A 583 32.80 -1.05 -22.49
CA ALA A 583 34.21 -0.64 -22.38
C ALA A 583 35.09 -0.96 -23.62
#